data_AF-A0A7Y3EMX5-F1
#
_entry.id   AF-A0A7Y3EMX5-F1
#
_cell.length_a   1.000
_cell.length_b   1.000
_cell.length_c   1.000
_cell.angle_alpha   90.00
_cell.angle_beta   90.00
_cell.angle_gamma   90.00
#
_symmetry.space_group_name_H-M   'P 1'
#
loop_
_entity.id
_entity.type
_entity.pdbx_description
1 polymer ?
#
loop_
_entity_poly.entity_id
_entity_poly.type
_entity_poly.pdbx_seq_one_letter_code
_entity_poly.pdbx_strand_id
1 'polypeptide(L)'
;MKPIYFPFTYISTSVARALHACLGKTIVYQPLKKYLPEDIQNLAQQDVVDIRFPVKLENKDEKNLAAILKEYDAWRNLHQGGRGLHPDFFKVMRNNIPFFDDTSASQIKADIKNISGVNSNKKEPDPVFNAQIFLSLAQKFDRQNEKIVQDLASYET
;
A
#
# COMPACT_ATOMS: atom_id res chain seq x y z
N MET A 1 -22.50 -0.02 -21.35
CA MET A 1 -21.47 0.53 -20.43
C MET A 1 -20.97 -0.60 -19.55
N LYS A 2 -19.66 -0.66 -19.22
CA LYS A 2 -19.13 -1.69 -18.32
C LYS A 2 -19.24 -1.23 -16.86
N PRO A 3 -19.65 -2.09 -15.91
CA PRO A 3 -19.66 -1.75 -14.49
C PRO A 3 -18.24 -1.52 -13.98
N ILE A 4 -18.11 -0.71 -12.94
CA ILE A 4 -16.83 -0.40 -12.28
C ILE A 4 -16.88 -0.98 -10.88
N TYR A 5 -15.84 -1.71 -10.51
CA TYR A 5 -15.66 -2.21 -9.16
C TYR A 5 -15.01 -1.10 -8.30
N PHE A 6 -15.79 -0.53 -7.39
CA PHE A 6 -15.43 0.59 -6.52
C PHE A 6 -16.19 0.43 -5.19
N PRO A 7 -15.63 0.80 -4.02
CA PRO A 7 -14.41 1.57 -3.77
C PRO A 7 -13.09 0.77 -3.69
N PHE A 8 -13.16 -0.56 -3.81
CA PHE A 8 -12.00 -1.42 -3.60
C PHE A 8 -11.06 -1.46 -4.81
N THR A 9 -9.77 -1.63 -4.52
CA THR A 9 -8.68 -1.71 -5.52
C THR A 9 -8.29 -3.15 -5.85
N TYR A 10 -8.89 -4.11 -5.16
CA TYR A 10 -8.71 -5.54 -5.38
C TYR A 10 -10.05 -6.28 -5.38
N ILE A 11 -10.22 -7.20 -6.32
CA ILE A 11 -11.40 -8.06 -6.45
C ILE A 11 -10.96 -9.52 -6.39
N SER A 12 -11.64 -10.33 -5.58
CA SER A 12 -11.36 -11.76 -5.51
C SER A 12 -11.92 -12.50 -6.73
N THR A 13 -11.40 -13.70 -6.99
CA THR A 13 -11.82 -14.51 -8.14
C THR A 13 -13.30 -14.90 -8.06
N SER A 14 -13.80 -15.20 -6.86
CA SER A 14 -15.20 -15.55 -6.64
C SER A 14 -16.13 -14.37 -6.96
N VAL A 15 -15.83 -13.18 -6.41
CA VAL A 15 -16.61 -11.96 -6.67
C VAL A 15 -16.53 -11.56 -8.14
N ALA A 16 -15.35 -11.61 -8.75
CA ALA A 16 -15.17 -11.29 -10.17
C ALA A 16 -16.01 -12.20 -11.07
N ARG A 17 -16.03 -13.51 -10.80
CA ARG A 17 -16.84 -14.47 -11.57
C ARG A 17 -18.34 -14.27 -11.35
N ALA A 18 -18.77 -13.98 -10.12
CA ALA A 18 -20.17 -13.69 -9.82
C ALA A 18 -20.64 -12.43 -10.57
N LEU A 19 -19.86 -11.34 -10.51
CA LEU A 19 -20.17 -10.11 -11.25
C LEU A 19 -20.16 -10.35 -12.76
N HIS A 20 -19.22 -11.16 -13.26
CA HIS A 20 -19.19 -11.51 -14.68
C HIS A 20 -20.43 -12.27 -15.14
N ALA A 21 -20.93 -13.21 -14.32
CA ALA A 21 -22.16 -13.95 -14.64
C ALA A 21 -23.39 -13.04 -14.68
N CYS A 22 -23.47 -12.02 -13.81
CA CYS A 22 -24.63 -11.14 -13.71
C CYS A 22 -24.59 -9.93 -14.64
N LEU A 23 -23.41 -9.33 -14.82
CA LEU A 23 -23.22 -8.02 -15.44
C LEU A 23 -22.22 -8.04 -16.60
N GLY A 24 -21.58 -9.18 -16.86
CA GLY A 24 -20.45 -9.29 -17.77
C GLY A 24 -19.18 -8.64 -17.25
N LYS A 25 -18.27 -8.31 -18.16
CA LYS A 25 -16.93 -7.81 -17.84
C LYS A 25 -16.95 -6.54 -16.99
N THR A 26 -16.34 -6.62 -15.81
CA THR A 26 -16.24 -5.51 -14.85
C THR A 26 -14.89 -4.82 -14.93
N ILE A 27 -14.88 -3.49 -14.84
CA ILE A 27 -13.66 -2.67 -14.80
C ILE A 27 -13.08 -2.67 -13.39
N VAL A 28 -11.78 -2.92 -13.27
CA VAL A 28 -11.03 -2.79 -12.03
C VAL A 28 -9.90 -1.78 -12.25
N TYR A 29 -9.90 -0.71 -11.45
CA TYR A 29 -8.80 0.25 -11.47
C TYR A 29 -7.62 -0.27 -10.66
N GLN A 30 -6.43 -0.14 -11.23
CA GLN A 30 -5.19 -0.61 -10.65
C GLN A 30 -4.22 0.57 -10.51
N PRO A 31 -3.59 0.76 -9.35
CA PRO A 31 -2.71 1.90 -9.13
C PRO A 31 -1.46 1.80 -9.99
N LEU A 32 -0.88 0.59 -10.10
CA LEU A 32 0.41 0.37 -10.75
C LEU A 32 0.41 -0.94 -11.54
N LYS A 33 0.91 -0.88 -12.78
CA LYS A 33 1.08 -2.08 -13.61
C LYS A 33 2.09 -3.06 -13.02
N LYS A 34 3.18 -2.55 -12.42
CA LYS A 34 4.27 -3.35 -11.86
C LYS A 34 3.84 -4.24 -10.69
N TYR A 35 2.82 -3.83 -9.94
CA TYR A 35 2.37 -4.53 -8.73
C TYR A 35 1.01 -5.21 -8.92
N LEU A 36 0.61 -5.42 -10.18
CA LEU A 36 -0.65 -6.06 -10.51
C LEU A 36 -0.69 -7.50 -9.94
N PRO A 37 -1.65 -7.82 -9.06
CA PRO A 37 -1.79 -9.18 -8.51
C PRO A 37 -2.01 -10.23 -9.60
N GLU A 38 -1.39 -11.41 -9.44
CA GLU A 38 -1.40 -12.50 -10.43
C GLU A 38 -2.82 -13.03 -10.70
N ASP A 39 -3.64 -13.14 -9.66
CA ASP A 39 -5.05 -13.51 -9.77
C ASP A 39 -5.85 -12.52 -10.63
N ILE A 40 -5.63 -11.21 -10.47
CA ILE A 40 -6.25 -10.19 -11.32
C ILE A 40 -5.73 -10.29 -12.77
N GLN A 41 -4.45 -10.60 -12.98
CA GLN A 41 -3.90 -10.86 -14.32
C GLN A 41 -4.61 -12.04 -14.98
N ASN A 42 -4.76 -13.15 -14.25
CA ASN A 42 -5.42 -14.36 -14.73
C ASN A 42 -6.89 -14.09 -15.08
N LEU A 43 -7.61 -13.33 -14.26
CA LEU A 43 -8.98 -12.92 -14.55
C LEU A 43 -9.08 -12.07 -15.82
N ALA A 44 -8.14 -11.17 -16.06
CA ALA A 44 -8.12 -10.36 -17.28
C ALA A 44 -7.79 -11.18 -18.53
N GLN A 45 -6.86 -12.14 -18.43
CA GLN A 45 -6.55 -13.07 -19.52
C GLN A 45 -7.74 -13.97 -19.89
N GLN A 46 -8.58 -14.30 -18.90
CA GLN A 46 -9.82 -15.06 -19.08
C GLN A 46 -11.02 -14.20 -19.52
N ASP A 47 -10.78 -12.93 -19.86
CA ASP A 47 -11.80 -11.97 -20.27
C ASP A 47 -12.87 -11.65 -19.20
N VAL A 48 -12.60 -11.98 -17.93
CA VAL A 48 -13.54 -11.79 -16.81
C VAL A 48 -13.57 -10.33 -16.34
N VAL A 49 -12.40 -9.67 -16.32
CA VAL A 49 -12.26 -8.28 -15.88
C VAL A 49 -11.51 -7.43 -16.91
N ASP A 50 -11.75 -6.12 -16.89
CA ASP A 50 -11.03 -5.11 -17.67
C ASP A 50 -10.15 -4.28 -16.72
N ILE A 51 -8.84 -4.31 -16.90
CA ILE A 51 -7.90 -3.61 -16.01
C ILE A 51 -7.61 -2.21 -16.57
N ARG A 52 -7.77 -1.18 -15.73
CA ARG A 52 -7.44 0.20 -16.11
C ARG A 52 -6.41 0.82 -15.18
N PHE A 53 -5.44 1.51 -15.79
CA PHE A 53 -4.43 2.30 -15.10
C PHE A 53 -4.69 3.79 -15.38
N PRO A 54 -5.29 4.53 -14.44
CA PRO A 54 -5.71 5.91 -14.70
C PRO A 54 -4.52 6.88 -14.81
N VAL A 55 -3.37 6.52 -14.24
CA VAL A 55 -2.16 7.36 -14.20
C VAL A 55 -0.99 6.59 -14.78
N LYS A 56 -0.22 7.24 -15.64
CA LYS A 56 1.11 6.77 -16.08
C LYS A 56 2.15 7.56 -15.32
N LEU A 57 2.98 6.87 -14.56
CA LEU A 57 4.09 7.48 -13.84
C LEU A 57 5.33 7.53 -14.73
N GLU A 58 6.16 8.55 -14.54
CA GLU A 58 7.50 8.55 -15.12
C GLU A 58 8.36 7.49 -14.43
N ASN A 59 9.36 6.95 -15.14
CA ASN A 59 10.25 5.90 -14.61
C ASN A 59 10.92 6.29 -13.27
N LYS A 60 11.18 7.59 -13.05
CA LYS A 60 11.73 8.10 -11.79
C LYS A 60 10.72 7.98 -10.65
N ASP A 61 9.48 8.36 -10.90
CA ASP A 61 8.41 8.32 -9.89
C ASP A 61 8.01 6.89 -9.55
N GLU A 62 8.00 5.98 -10.52
CA GLU A 62 7.82 4.55 -10.24
C GLU A 62 8.90 3.99 -9.30
N LYS A 63 10.16 4.39 -9.48
CA LYS A 63 11.27 3.99 -8.59
C LYS A 63 11.11 4.60 -7.19
N ASN A 64 10.76 5.88 -7.11
CA ASN A 64 10.53 6.56 -5.83
C ASN A 64 9.37 5.91 -5.07
N LEU A 65 8.27 5.64 -5.76
CA LEU A 65 7.10 4.97 -5.19
C LEU A 65 7.45 3.56 -4.69
N ALA A 66 8.22 2.80 -5.47
CA ALA A 66 8.71 1.49 -5.04
C ALA A 66 9.57 1.56 -3.77
N ALA A 67 10.43 2.58 -3.65
CA ALA A 67 11.24 2.79 -2.46
C ALA A 67 10.37 3.11 -1.23
N ILE A 68 9.40 4.03 -1.37
CA ILE A 68 8.46 4.38 -0.30
C ILE A 68 7.67 3.15 0.16
N LEU A 69 7.12 2.36 -0.77
CA LEU A 69 6.36 1.15 -0.43
C LEU A 69 7.23 0.10 0.29
N LYS A 70 8.51 -0.01 -0.07
CA LYS A 70 9.48 -0.89 0.58
C LYS A 70 9.83 -0.42 1.98
N GLU A 71 10.06 0.88 2.17
CA GLU A 71 10.31 1.49 3.48
C GLU A 71 9.11 1.32 4.40
N TYR A 72 7.89 1.51 3.87
CA TYR A 72 6.66 1.25 4.59
C TYR A 72 6.57 -0.23 5.03
N ASP A 73 6.85 -1.18 4.15
CA ASP A 73 6.83 -2.61 4.51
C ASP A 73 7.89 -2.93 5.58
N ALA A 74 9.09 -2.37 5.47
CA ALA A 74 10.13 -2.52 6.47
C ALA A 74 9.65 -1.99 7.82
N TRP A 75 9.17 -0.75 7.87
CA TRP A 75 8.60 -0.15 9.07
C TRP A 75 7.46 -0.98 9.66
N ARG A 76 6.52 -1.45 8.82
CA ARG A 76 5.40 -2.30 9.23
C ARG A 76 5.87 -3.62 9.83
N ASN A 77 6.90 -4.23 9.27
CA ASN A 77 7.45 -5.50 9.78
C ASN A 77 8.18 -5.31 11.11
N LEU A 78 8.81 -4.15 11.32
CA LEU A 78 9.41 -3.78 12.60
C LEU A 78 8.40 -3.57 13.74
N HIS A 79 7.15 -3.24 13.40
CA HIS A 79 6.09 -2.88 14.36
C HIS A 79 4.92 -3.87 14.41
N GLN A 80 4.94 -4.95 13.61
CA GLN A 80 3.88 -5.97 13.62
C GLN A 80 3.94 -6.80 14.91
N GLY A 81 2.82 -6.84 15.65
CA GLY A 81 2.67 -7.63 16.88
C GLY A 81 2.16 -6.86 18.11
N GLY A 82 1.83 -5.57 17.99
CA GLY A 82 1.20 -4.78 19.05
C GLY A 82 2.10 -4.50 20.28
N ARG A 83 3.36 -4.94 20.27
CA ARG A 83 4.34 -4.78 21.37
C ARG A 83 5.42 -3.72 21.09
N GLY A 84 5.18 -2.83 20.13
CA GLY A 84 6.22 -1.88 19.68
C GLY A 84 7.37 -2.55 18.93
N LEU A 85 8.49 -1.84 18.80
CA LEU A 85 9.71 -2.28 18.11
C LEU A 85 10.19 -3.64 18.66
N HIS A 86 10.53 -4.57 17.76
CA HIS A 86 11.09 -5.87 18.14
C HIS A 86 12.33 -5.68 19.05
N PRO A 87 12.48 -6.42 20.17
CA PRO A 87 13.62 -6.29 21.09
C PRO A 87 14.99 -6.40 20.41
N ASP A 88 15.08 -7.14 19.30
CA ASP A 88 16.33 -7.28 18.55
C ASP A 88 16.70 -6.04 17.72
N PHE A 89 15.74 -5.17 17.38
CA PHE A 89 16.02 -3.85 16.82
C PHE A 89 16.79 -2.97 17.81
N PHE A 90 16.44 -3.03 19.10
CA PHE A 90 17.16 -2.32 20.14
C PHE A 90 18.57 -2.86 20.39
N LYS A 91 18.81 -4.16 20.14
CA LYS A 91 20.17 -4.73 20.22
C LYS A 91 21.05 -4.27 19.05
N VAL A 92 20.49 -4.20 17.84
CA VAL A 92 21.22 -3.77 16.63
C VAL A 92 21.48 -2.26 16.64
N MET A 93 20.55 -1.46 17.17
CA MET A 93 20.73 -0.01 17.27
C MET A 93 21.22 0.48 18.65
N ARG A 94 21.64 -0.38 19.59
CA ARG A 94 22.11 0.09 20.92
C ARG A 94 23.26 1.11 20.83
N ASN A 95 23.99 1.12 19.72
CA ASN A 95 25.04 2.11 19.46
C ASN A 95 24.58 3.32 18.63
N ASN A 96 23.31 3.41 18.21
CA ASN A 96 22.79 4.39 17.25
C ASN A 96 21.36 4.94 17.52
N ILE A 97 20.66 4.62 18.63
CA ILE A 97 19.36 5.29 18.95
C ILE A 97 19.56 6.42 19.98
N PRO A 98 19.25 7.69 19.65
CA PRO A 98 19.37 8.83 20.56
C PRO A 98 18.09 9.16 21.37
N PHE A 99 17.15 8.23 21.56
CA PHE A 99 15.77 8.53 22.02
C PHE A 99 15.32 7.77 23.28
N PHE A 100 16.20 7.54 24.24
CA PHE A 100 15.84 6.88 25.51
C PHE A 100 15.73 7.80 26.74
N ASP A 101 15.92 9.11 26.57
CA ASP A 101 15.83 10.07 27.68
C ASP A 101 14.55 10.93 27.63
N ASP A 102 14.13 11.47 28.78
CA ASP A 102 12.98 12.39 29.00
C ASP A 102 12.96 13.64 28.08
N THR A 103 14.01 13.85 27.27
CA THR A 103 14.14 14.89 26.25
C THR A 103 13.58 14.49 24.88
N SER A 104 13.13 13.24 24.70
CA SER A 104 12.73 12.65 23.41
C SER A 104 11.68 13.46 22.64
N ALA A 105 10.64 13.96 23.32
CA ALA A 105 9.60 14.77 22.67
C ALA A 105 10.13 16.14 22.20
N SER A 106 11.00 16.76 23.00
CA SER A 106 11.65 18.04 22.67
C SER A 106 12.65 17.88 21.52
N GLN A 107 13.35 16.75 21.47
CA GLN A 107 14.29 16.41 20.40
C GLN A 107 13.57 16.15 19.08
N ILE A 108 12.49 15.34 19.10
CA ILE A 108 11.64 15.11 17.92
C ILE A 108 11.06 16.44 17.41
N LYS A 109 10.59 17.31 18.31
CA LYS A 109 10.09 18.65 17.94
C LYS A 109 11.18 19.53 17.35
N ALA A 110 12.40 19.49 17.89
CA ALA A 110 13.54 20.22 17.35
C ALA A 110 13.97 19.69 15.98
N ASP A 111 14.00 18.38 15.79
CA ASP A 111 14.36 17.73 14.53
C ASP A 111 13.33 18.03 13.43
N ILE A 112 12.03 17.95 13.73
CA ILE A 112 10.96 18.36 12.80
C ILE A 112 11.12 19.85 12.44
N LYS A 113 11.42 20.71 13.42
CA LYS A 113 11.60 22.15 13.18
C LYS A 113 12.87 22.44 12.37
N ASN A 114 13.95 21.68 12.58
CA ASN A 114 15.20 21.80 11.85
C ASN A 114 15.08 21.28 10.40
N ILE A 115 14.35 20.18 10.17
CA ILE A 115 13.96 19.70 8.83
C ILE A 115 13.06 20.74 8.12
N SER A 116 12.32 21.54 8.88
CA SER A 116 11.49 22.62 8.34
C SER A 116 12.27 23.91 8.07
N GLY A 117 13.45 24.08 8.67
CA GLY A 117 14.30 25.28 8.56
C GLY A 117 15.29 25.28 7.38
N VAL A 118 15.43 24.15 6.68
CA VAL A 118 16.23 24.09 5.44
C VAL A 118 15.36 24.55 4.27
N ASN A 119 15.46 25.84 3.92
CA ASN A 119 14.98 26.48 2.70
C ASN A 119 13.83 25.74 1.98
N SER A 120 12.61 25.97 2.47
CA SER A 120 11.41 25.39 1.86
C SER A 120 11.06 26.11 0.55
N ASN A 121 11.82 25.83 -0.50
CA ASN A 121 11.27 25.74 -1.84
C ASN A 121 10.64 24.33 -2.01
N LYS A 122 9.91 23.88 -0.97
CA LYS A 122 9.18 22.61 -1.00
C LYS A 122 8.06 22.82 -2.01
N LYS A 123 8.28 22.33 -3.24
CA LYS A 123 7.19 22.12 -4.19
C LYS A 123 6.05 21.46 -3.44
N GLU A 124 4.84 21.98 -3.62
CA GLU A 124 3.65 21.32 -3.10
C GLU A 124 3.68 19.84 -3.47
N PRO A 125 3.35 18.94 -2.54
CA PRO A 125 3.43 17.52 -2.80
C PRO A 125 2.46 17.18 -3.94
N ASP A 126 2.96 16.46 -4.95
CA ASP A 126 2.16 16.10 -6.11
C ASP A 126 0.95 15.26 -5.67
N PRO A 127 -0.30 15.77 -5.83
CA PRO A 127 -1.50 15.09 -5.37
C PRO A 127 -1.72 13.77 -6.10
N VAL A 128 -1.30 13.66 -7.36
CA VAL A 128 -1.42 12.43 -8.16
C VAL A 128 -0.45 11.38 -7.63
N PHE A 129 0.80 11.77 -7.35
CA PHE A 129 1.79 10.87 -6.74
C PHE A 129 1.35 10.37 -5.36
N ASN A 130 0.81 11.26 -4.52
CA ASN A 130 0.28 10.89 -3.21
C ASN A 130 -0.91 9.93 -3.31
N ALA A 131 -1.83 10.18 -4.24
CA ALA A 131 -2.94 9.27 -4.51
C ALA A 131 -2.43 7.88 -4.92
N GLN A 132 -1.34 7.81 -5.71
CA GLN A 132 -0.74 6.53 -6.10
C GLN A 132 -0.12 5.78 -4.93
N ILE A 133 0.52 6.47 -3.97
CA ILE A 133 0.97 5.86 -2.72
C ILE A 133 -0.23 5.28 -1.97
N PHE A 134 -1.26 6.11 -1.74
CA PHE A 134 -2.45 5.73 -1.00
C PHE A 134 -3.15 4.52 -1.62
N LEU A 135 -3.42 4.55 -2.92
CA LEU A 135 -4.10 3.46 -3.63
C LEU A 135 -3.28 2.17 -3.65
N SER A 136 -1.95 2.27 -3.71
CA SER A 136 -1.06 1.09 -3.60
C SER A 136 -1.13 0.45 -2.21
N LEU A 137 -1.25 1.26 -1.15
CA LEU A 137 -1.43 0.78 0.21
C LEU A 137 -2.84 0.20 0.42
N ALA A 138 -3.87 0.85 -0.11
CA ALA A 138 -5.25 0.35 -0.10
C ALA A 138 -5.33 -1.03 -0.76
N GLN A 139 -4.63 -1.23 -1.88
CA GLN A 139 -4.58 -2.53 -2.54
C GLN A 139 -3.94 -3.62 -1.70
N LYS A 140 -2.85 -3.30 -1.00
CA LYS A 140 -2.25 -4.25 -0.05
C LYS A 140 -3.24 -4.61 1.05
N PHE A 141 -3.96 -3.62 1.59
CA PHE A 141 -4.96 -3.81 2.63
C PHE A 141 -6.14 -4.68 2.14
N ASP A 142 -6.75 -4.34 1.01
CA ASP A 142 -7.88 -5.08 0.43
C ASP A 142 -7.53 -6.57 0.23
N ARG A 143 -6.32 -6.84 -0.28
CA ARG A 143 -5.82 -8.22 -0.46
C ARG A 143 -5.61 -8.97 0.85
N GLN A 144 -5.07 -8.30 1.86
CA GLN A 144 -4.88 -8.89 3.18
C GLN A 144 -6.22 -9.21 3.82
N ASN A 145 -7.20 -8.30 3.67
CA ASN A 145 -8.53 -8.50 4.19
C ASN A 145 -9.25 -9.69 3.50
N GLU A 146 -9.16 -9.79 2.18
CA GLU A 146 -9.69 -10.96 1.45
C GLU A 146 -9.06 -12.26 1.96
N LYS A 147 -7.73 -12.28 2.15
CA LYS A 147 -7.04 -13.48 2.65
C LYS A 147 -7.56 -13.88 4.04
N ILE A 148 -7.77 -12.91 4.93
CA ILE A 148 -8.34 -13.18 6.27
C ILE A 148 -9.75 -13.76 6.13
N VAL A 149 -10.59 -13.22 5.25
CA VAL A 149 -11.94 -13.73 5.00
C VAL A 149 -11.90 -15.18 4.47
N GLN A 150 -11.00 -15.47 3.54
CA GLN A 150 -10.81 -16.83 3.01
C GLN A 150 -10.30 -17.80 4.08
N ASP A 151 -9.33 -17.38 4.89
CA ASP A 151 -8.79 -18.19 5.98
C ASP A 151 -9.89 -18.49 7.01
N LEU A 152 -10.70 -17.50 7.39
CA LEU A 152 -11.85 -17.68 8.31
C LEU A 152 -12.88 -18.66 7.75
N ALA A 153 -13.28 -18.51 6.48
CA ALA A 153 -14.24 -19.41 5.84
C ALA A 153 -13.76 -20.87 5.82
N SER A 154 -12.45 -21.11 5.78
CA SER A 154 -11.87 -22.46 5.80
C SER A 154 -12.00 -23.17 7.15
N TYR A 155 -12.24 -22.44 8.24
CA TYR A 155 -12.50 -23.00 9.58
C TYR A 155 -13.99 -23.25 9.86
N GLU A 156 -14.90 -22.70 9.06
CA GLU A 156 -16.35 -22.88 9.21
C GLU A 156 -16.89 -24.14 8.47
N THR A 157 -16.01 -24.82 7.73
CA THR A 157 -16.28 -26.07 7.00
C THR A 157 -15.58 -27.26 7.63
#